data_AF-A0A060YYA0-F1
#
_entry.id   AF-A0A060YYA0-F1
#
_cell.length_a   1.000
_cell.length_b   1.000
_cell.length_c   1.000
_cell.angle_alpha   90.00
_cell.angle_beta   90.00
_cell.angle_gamma   90.00
#
_symmetry.space_group_name_H-M   'P 1'
#
loop_
_entity.id
_entity.type
_entity.pdbx_description
1 polymer ?
#
loop_
_entity_poly.entity_id
_entity_poly.type
_entity_poly.pdbx_seq_one_letter_code
_entity_poly.pdbx_strand_id
1 'polypeptide(L)'
;MVMMAGFYGLDESDLDKVFRLPTTTFIGGSESVLPLREIISRLEMAYCQSIGVEFMFINDLEQCQWIRQKFERPGVMQFTLEEKRTLLTRMVRSTKFEEFLQRKWSSEKRFGLEGCESLIPALKTIIDKSSMNGVESIIMGMPHRYCYHGNANHRLPHT
;
A
#
# COMPACT_ATOMS: atom_id res chain seq x y z
N MET A 1 -7.30 -18.65 -3.83
CA MET A 1 -8.58 -18.80 -3.10
C MET A 1 -9.46 -19.91 -3.71
N VAL A 2 -9.24 -20.26 -4.99
CA VAL A 2 -9.82 -21.43 -5.68
C VAL A 2 -9.70 -22.75 -4.89
N MET A 3 -8.57 -23.02 -4.22
CA MET A 3 -8.43 -24.22 -3.37
C MET A 3 -9.36 -24.22 -2.14
N MET A 4 -9.83 -23.06 -1.67
CA MET A 4 -10.76 -22.95 -0.55
C MET A 4 -12.22 -23.05 -0.99
N ALA A 5 -12.55 -22.83 -2.26
CA ALA A 5 -13.92 -23.00 -2.78
C ALA A 5 -14.38 -24.46 -2.66
N GLY A 6 -13.48 -25.41 -2.94
CA GLY A 6 -13.72 -26.84 -2.69
C GLY A 6 -13.94 -27.18 -1.21
N PHE A 7 -13.40 -26.40 -0.28
CA PHE A 7 -13.65 -26.57 1.17
C PHE A 7 -15.08 -26.16 1.57
N TYR A 8 -15.70 -25.25 0.83
CA TYR A 8 -17.10 -24.84 1.03
C TYR A 8 -18.10 -25.63 0.18
N GLY A 9 -17.66 -26.67 -0.53
CA GLY A 9 -18.51 -27.49 -1.39
C GLY A 9 -19.01 -26.76 -2.65
N LEU A 10 -18.29 -25.72 -3.09
CA LEU A 10 -18.58 -25.00 -4.33
C LEU A 10 -17.77 -25.63 -5.46
N ASP A 11 -18.47 -26.10 -6.49
CA ASP A 11 -17.86 -26.71 -7.67
C ASP A 11 -17.72 -25.66 -8.79
N GLU A 12 -16.93 -25.95 -9.83
CA GLU A 12 -16.78 -25.07 -11.00
C GLU A 12 -18.13 -24.79 -11.68
N SER A 13 -19.08 -25.72 -11.57
CA SER A 13 -20.46 -25.57 -12.04
C SER A 13 -21.25 -24.45 -11.35
N ASP A 14 -20.80 -24.01 -10.16
CA ASP A 14 -21.44 -22.94 -9.38
C ASP A 14 -20.87 -21.55 -9.68
N LEU A 15 -19.79 -21.46 -10.47
CA LEU A 15 -19.11 -20.20 -10.76
C LEU A 15 -19.99 -19.18 -11.49
N ASP A 16 -20.91 -19.65 -12.33
CA ASP A 16 -21.86 -18.81 -13.06
C ASP A 16 -23.15 -18.53 -12.27
N LYS A 17 -23.32 -19.13 -11.09
CA LYS A 17 -24.46 -18.85 -10.22
C LYS A 17 -24.32 -17.47 -9.59
N VAL A 18 -25.45 -16.80 -9.50
CA VAL A 18 -25.56 -15.43 -9.04
C VAL A 18 -25.89 -15.40 -7.55
N PHE A 19 -25.09 -14.68 -6.76
CA PHE A 19 -25.23 -14.57 -5.32
C PHE A 19 -25.48 -13.12 -4.89
N ARG A 20 -26.30 -12.96 -3.85
CA ARG A 20 -26.53 -11.67 -3.22
C ARG A 20 -25.41 -11.36 -2.22
N LEU A 21 -24.82 -10.19 -2.35
CA LEU A 21 -23.75 -9.74 -1.46
C LEU A 21 -24.31 -9.29 -0.11
N PRO A 22 -23.64 -9.61 1.01
CA PRO A 22 -23.99 -9.07 2.31
C PRO A 22 -23.70 -7.55 2.36
N THR A 23 -24.47 -6.81 3.15
CA THR A 23 -24.31 -5.36 3.33
C THR A 23 -22.99 -4.95 4.01
N THR A 24 -22.23 -5.92 4.49
CA THR A 24 -20.94 -5.74 5.19
C THR A 24 -19.72 -5.80 4.27
N THR A 25 -19.93 -6.00 2.96
CA THR A 25 -18.87 -6.14 1.95
C THR A 25 -19.02 -5.07 0.88
N PHE A 26 -17.91 -4.49 0.43
CA PHE A 26 -17.90 -3.42 -0.57
C PHE A 26 -17.39 -3.86 -1.96
N ILE A 27 -17.13 -5.15 -2.15
CA ILE A 27 -16.68 -5.74 -3.42
C ILE A 27 -17.64 -5.50 -4.58
N GLY A 28 -18.94 -5.36 -4.28
CA GLY A 28 -19.97 -5.09 -5.28
C GLY A 28 -19.92 -3.69 -5.87
N GLY A 29 -19.28 -2.74 -5.18
CA GLY A 29 -19.38 -1.32 -5.54
C GLY A 29 -20.84 -0.87 -5.49
N SER A 30 -21.44 -0.69 -6.67
CA SER A 30 -22.86 -0.33 -6.85
C SER A 30 -23.78 -1.55 -7.01
N GLU A 31 -23.21 -2.73 -7.27
CA GLU A 31 -23.95 -3.96 -7.53
C GLU A 31 -24.19 -4.71 -6.22
N SER A 32 -25.43 -5.09 -5.94
CA SER A 32 -25.79 -5.88 -4.75
C SER A 32 -25.79 -7.39 -5.02
N VAL A 33 -25.57 -7.78 -6.27
CA VAL A 33 -25.70 -9.15 -6.77
C VAL A 33 -24.61 -9.38 -7.82
N LEU A 34 -23.82 -10.45 -7.66
CA LEU A 34 -22.71 -10.78 -8.56
C LEU A 34 -22.63 -12.30 -8.79
N PRO A 35 -22.16 -12.77 -9.95
CA PRO A 35 -21.82 -14.18 -10.14
C PRO A 35 -20.64 -14.58 -9.26
N LEU A 36 -20.62 -15.83 -8.80
CA LEU A 36 -19.57 -16.33 -7.90
C LEU A 36 -18.16 -16.15 -8.48
N ARG A 37 -18.00 -16.35 -9.79
CA ARG A 37 -16.74 -16.09 -10.51
C ARG A 37 -16.23 -14.66 -10.29
N GLU A 38 -17.11 -13.68 -10.38
CA GLU A 38 -16.77 -12.27 -10.20
C GLU A 38 -16.45 -11.97 -8.74
N ILE A 39 -17.20 -12.56 -7.80
CA ILE A 39 -16.94 -12.43 -6.36
C ILE A 39 -15.54 -12.93 -6.02
N ILE A 40 -15.17 -14.12 -6.48
CA ILE A 40 -13.84 -14.71 -6.26
C ILE A 40 -12.77 -13.82 -6.90
N SER A 41 -12.96 -13.41 -8.15
CA SER A 41 -11.99 -12.56 -8.85
C SER A 41 -11.76 -11.23 -8.11
N ARG A 42 -12.82 -10.57 -7.64
CA ARG A 42 -12.71 -9.32 -6.87
C ARG A 42 -12.04 -9.52 -5.51
N LEU A 43 -12.32 -10.62 -4.81
CA LEU A 43 -11.65 -10.95 -3.55
C LEU A 43 -10.16 -11.26 -3.76
N GLU A 44 -9.81 -12.01 -4.81
CA GLU A 44 -8.42 -12.27 -5.17
C GLU A 44 -7.70 -10.97 -5.57
N MET A 45 -8.37 -10.05 -6.26
CA MET A 45 -7.83 -8.74 -6.57
C MET A 45 -7.63 -7.85 -5.33
N ALA A 46 -8.52 -7.94 -4.34
CA ALA A 46 -8.43 -7.11 -3.14
C ALA A 46 -7.40 -7.62 -2.12
N TYR A 47 -7.29 -8.94 -1.94
CA TYR A 47 -6.53 -9.54 -0.84
C TYR A 47 -5.33 -10.40 -1.25
N CYS A 48 -5.24 -10.85 -2.50
CA CYS A 48 -4.23 -11.82 -2.96
C CYS A 48 -3.27 -11.26 -4.03
N GLN A 49 -3.23 -9.94 -4.23
CA GLN A 49 -2.25 -9.31 -5.12
C GLN A 49 -0.90 -9.08 -4.40
N SER A 50 -0.17 -8.03 -4.76
CA SER A 50 1.12 -7.66 -4.17
C SER A 50 1.03 -7.16 -2.72
N ILE A 51 -0.18 -6.97 -2.18
CA ILE A 51 -0.42 -6.46 -0.82
C ILE A 51 -1.34 -7.44 -0.10
N GLY A 52 -0.87 -8.02 1.00
CA GLY A 52 -1.69 -8.77 1.95
C GLY A 52 -2.18 -7.83 3.06
N VAL A 53 -3.49 -7.75 3.27
CA VAL A 53 -4.09 -6.89 4.30
C VAL A 53 -4.49 -7.72 5.50
N GLU A 54 -3.80 -7.53 6.62
CA GLU A 54 -4.11 -8.19 7.89
C GLU A 54 -4.79 -7.19 8.83
N PHE A 55 -6.09 -7.35 9.03
CA PHE A 55 -6.88 -6.46 9.90
C PHE A 55 -7.93 -7.21 10.74
N MET A 56 -8.09 -8.52 10.53
CA MET A 56 -9.12 -9.34 11.19
C MET A 56 -8.88 -9.52 12.70
N PHE A 57 -7.73 -9.11 13.23
CA PHE A 57 -7.43 -9.09 14.66
C PHE A 57 -7.96 -7.84 15.38
N ILE A 58 -8.47 -6.85 14.64
CA ILE A 58 -9.05 -5.62 15.21
C ILE A 58 -10.46 -5.93 15.70
N ASN A 59 -10.72 -5.70 16.99
CA ASN A 59 -12.03 -5.95 17.60
C ASN A 59 -13.09 -4.90 17.24
N ASP A 60 -12.65 -3.71 16.81
CA ASP A 60 -13.54 -2.61 16.43
C ASP A 60 -14.11 -2.82 15.02
N LEU A 61 -15.44 -2.96 14.96
CA LEU A 61 -16.18 -3.14 13.73
C LEU A 61 -16.10 -1.92 12.81
N GLU A 62 -16.05 -0.71 13.35
CA GLU A 62 -16.00 0.52 12.56
C GLU A 62 -14.66 0.61 11.81
N GLN A 63 -13.56 0.32 12.49
CA GLN A 63 -12.23 0.26 11.89
C GLN A 63 -12.14 -0.83 10.82
N CYS A 64 -12.67 -2.02 11.11
CA CYS A 64 -12.72 -3.12 10.14
C CYS A 64 -13.51 -2.73 8.89
N GLN A 65 -14.67 -2.09 9.07
CA GLN A 65 -15.50 -1.62 7.95
C GLN A 65 -14.81 -0.52 7.16
N TRP A 66 -14.10 0.41 7.81
CA TRP A 66 -13.33 1.45 7.14
C TRP A 66 -12.22 0.87 6.26
N ILE A 67 -11.47 -0.13 6.77
CA ILE A 67 -10.44 -0.82 6.00
C ILE A 67 -11.06 -1.55 4.81
N ARG A 68 -12.13 -2.34 5.03
CA ARG A 68 -12.86 -3.02 3.94
C ARG A 68 -13.32 -2.05 2.88
N GLN A 69 -13.89 -0.92 3.27
CA GLN A 69 -14.33 0.10 2.34
C GLN A 69 -13.17 0.69 1.52
N LYS A 70 -11.97 0.80 2.09
CA LYS A 70 -10.78 1.29 1.41
C LYS A 70 -10.14 0.28 0.47
N PHE A 71 -10.28 -1.03 0.71
CA PHE A 71 -9.60 -2.06 -0.07
C PHE A 71 -10.51 -2.84 -1.02
N GLU A 72 -11.77 -3.09 -0.63
CA GLU A 72 -12.70 -3.91 -1.41
C GLU A 72 -13.40 -3.13 -2.53
N ARG A 73 -13.35 -1.79 -2.51
CA ARG A 73 -13.96 -1.00 -3.58
C ARG A 73 -13.31 -1.32 -4.92
N PRO A 74 -14.07 -1.48 -6.02
CA PRO A 74 -13.46 -1.67 -7.33
C PRO A 74 -12.68 -0.41 -7.73
N GLY A 75 -11.44 -0.61 -8.19
CA GLY A 75 -10.60 0.47 -8.73
C GLY A 75 -9.69 1.20 -7.72
N VAL A 76 -9.66 0.84 -6.43
CA VAL A 76 -8.80 1.57 -5.45
C VAL A 76 -7.31 1.43 -5.70
N MET A 77 -6.88 0.35 -6.38
CA MET A 77 -5.48 0.16 -6.78
C MET A 77 -5.18 0.66 -8.20
N GLN A 78 -6.13 1.35 -8.85
CA GLN A 78 -5.89 1.92 -10.17
C GLN A 78 -5.26 3.31 -10.04
N PHE A 79 -4.00 3.40 -10.43
CA PHE A 79 -3.29 4.67 -10.54
C PHE A 79 -3.38 5.23 -11.95
N THR A 80 -3.56 6.54 -12.04
CA THR A 80 -3.46 7.28 -13.29
C THR A 80 -2.04 7.21 -13.87
N LEU A 81 -1.91 7.47 -15.18
CA LEU A 81 -0.60 7.47 -15.84
C LEU A 81 0.35 8.52 -15.21
N GLU A 82 -0.19 9.67 -14.82
CA GLU A 82 0.57 10.75 -14.19
C GLU A 82 1.07 10.38 -12.79
N GLU A 83 0.25 9.72 -11.98
CA GLU A 83 0.66 9.21 -10.67
C GLU A 83 1.77 8.16 -10.83
N LYS A 84 1.64 7.23 -11.78
CA LYS A 84 2.68 6.24 -12.06
C LYS A 84 3.99 6.89 -12.49
N ARG A 85 3.95 7.91 -13.35
CA ARG A 85 5.13 8.69 -13.76
C ARG A 85 5.76 9.44 -12.59
N THR A 86 4.94 10.00 -11.71
CA THR A 86 5.42 10.71 -10.51
C THR A 86 6.10 9.75 -9.55
N LEU A 87 5.51 8.57 -9.29
CA LEU A 87 6.10 7.53 -8.46
C LEU A 87 7.43 7.02 -9.04
N LEU A 88 7.48 6.75 -10.35
CA LEU A 88 8.71 6.34 -11.03
C LEU A 88 9.80 7.41 -10.93
N THR A 89 9.46 8.68 -11.15
CA THR A 89 10.42 9.79 -11.04
C THR A 89 10.98 9.91 -9.63
N ARG A 90 10.13 9.74 -8.59
CA ARG A 90 10.56 9.72 -7.20
C ARG A 90 11.52 8.56 -6.92
N MET A 91 11.20 7.36 -7.41
CA MET A 91 12.05 6.19 -7.26
C MET A 91 13.43 6.42 -7.90
N VAL A 92 13.47 6.85 -9.17
CA VAL A 92 14.73 7.14 -9.88
C VAL A 92 15.56 8.20 -9.15
N ARG A 93 14.92 9.26 -8.65
CA ARG A 93 15.60 10.31 -7.89
C ARG A 93 16.23 9.76 -6.60
N SER A 94 15.53 8.90 -5.89
CA SER A 94 16.05 8.25 -4.68
C SER A 94 17.26 7.36 -4.99
N THR A 95 17.16 6.48 -5.98
CA THR A 95 18.27 5.59 -6.39
C THR A 95 19.49 6.40 -6.85
N LYS A 96 19.29 7.44 -7.67
CA LYS A 96 20.39 8.29 -8.16
C LYS A 96 21.05 9.12 -7.05
N PHE A 97 20.27 9.56 -6.06
CA PHE A 97 20.82 10.26 -4.91
C PHE A 97 21.72 9.33 -4.09
N GLU A 98 21.30 8.08 -3.88
CA GLU A 98 22.12 7.08 -3.19
C GLU A 98 23.41 6.75 -3.94
N GLU A 99 23.33 6.50 -5.26
CA GLU A 99 24.51 6.28 -6.12
C GLU A 99 25.49 7.47 -6.04
N PHE A 100 24.98 8.71 -6.04
CA PHE A 100 25.80 9.91 -5.92
C PHE A 100 26.50 9.98 -4.56
N LEU A 101 25.75 9.72 -3.49
CA LEU A 101 26.28 9.68 -2.13
C LEU A 101 27.37 8.61 -1.99
N GLN A 102 27.20 7.45 -2.62
CA GLN A 102 28.16 6.34 -2.62
C GLN A 102 29.46 6.72 -3.32
N ARG A 103 29.38 7.41 -4.46
CA ARG A 103 30.58 7.86 -5.21
C ARG A 103 31.36 8.95 -4.49
N LYS A 104 30.66 9.89 -3.83
CA LYS A 104 31.30 11.06 -3.21
C LYS A 104 31.88 10.79 -1.82
N TRP A 105 31.31 9.84 -1.08
CA TRP A 105 31.76 9.47 0.27
C TRP A 105 31.91 7.95 0.41
N SER A 106 32.86 7.38 -0.35
CA SER A 106 33.10 5.93 -0.43
C SER A 106 33.69 5.32 0.85
N SER A 107 34.33 6.14 1.69
CA SER A 107 35.08 5.67 2.87
C SER A 107 34.24 5.53 4.14
N GLU A 108 32.97 5.95 4.10
CA GLU A 108 32.11 5.98 5.28
C GLU A 108 31.21 4.76 5.33
N LYS A 109 31.15 4.09 6.49
CA LYS A 109 30.42 2.84 6.66
C LYS A 109 28.92 3.11 6.59
N ARG A 110 28.33 2.88 5.41
CA ARG A 110 26.89 3.03 5.17
C ARG A 110 26.22 1.68 5.10
N PHE A 111 25.07 1.59 5.78
CA PHE A 111 24.11 0.53 5.56
C PHE A 111 23.36 0.92 4.29
N GLY A 112 23.85 0.41 3.16
CA GLY A 112 23.22 0.67 1.85
C GLY A 112 21.76 0.20 1.88
N LEU A 113 20.90 0.93 1.18
CA LEU A 113 19.48 0.64 1.05
C LEU A 113 19.21 -0.25 -0.17
N GLU A 114 20.20 -1.06 -0.55
CA GLU A 114 20.11 -2.02 -1.65
C GLU A 114 18.94 -2.98 -1.37
N GLY A 115 17.93 -2.96 -2.24
CA GLY A 115 16.71 -3.75 -2.10
C GLY A 115 15.58 -3.12 -1.28
N CYS A 116 15.76 -1.91 -0.73
CA CYS A 116 14.72 -1.16 0.00
C CYS A 116 14.47 0.23 -0.62
N GLU A 117 14.84 0.45 -1.88
CA GLU A 117 14.67 1.71 -2.62
C GLU A 117 13.22 2.21 -2.67
N SER A 118 12.23 1.31 -2.51
CA SER A 118 10.81 1.65 -2.42
C SER A 118 10.42 2.37 -1.11
N LEU A 119 11.24 2.29 -0.07
CA LEU A 119 10.98 2.92 1.23
C LEU A 119 11.00 4.44 1.13
N ILE A 120 11.95 5.02 0.39
CA ILE A 120 12.08 6.47 0.23
C ILE A 120 10.86 7.10 -0.45
N PRO A 121 10.40 6.63 -1.64
CA PRO A 121 9.20 7.16 -2.25
C PRO A 121 7.94 6.86 -1.41
N ALA A 122 7.87 5.74 -0.70
CA ALA A 122 6.77 5.45 0.22
C ALA A 122 6.70 6.48 1.36
N LEU A 123 7.83 6.75 2.01
CA LEU A 123 7.94 7.72 3.09
C LEU A 123 7.60 9.14 2.62
N LYS A 124 8.10 9.54 1.45
CA LYS A 124 7.76 10.83 0.84
C LYS A 124 6.26 10.94 0.58
N THR A 125 5.62 9.85 0.17
CA THR A 125 4.17 9.82 -0.06
C THR A 125 3.39 9.96 1.25
N ILE A 126 3.86 9.34 2.34
CA ILE A 126 3.28 9.53 3.68
C ILE A 126 3.39 11.00 4.11
N ILE A 127 4.57 11.60 3.98
CA ILE A 127 4.80 13.01 4.34
C ILE A 127 3.89 13.93 3.53
N ASP A 128 3.80 13.73 2.21
CA ASP A 128 2.94 14.55 1.34
C ASP A 128 1.47 14.45 1.75
N LYS A 129 1.00 13.23 2.04
CA LYS A 129 -0.39 13.00 2.44
C LYS A 129 -0.71 13.57 3.82
N SER A 130 0.23 13.48 4.76
CA SER A 130 0.12 14.12 6.08
C SER A 130 0.10 15.64 5.96
N SER A 131 0.97 16.22 5.13
CA SER A 131 1.01 17.67 4.91
C SER A 131 -0.30 18.18 4.28
N MET A 132 -0.86 17.46 3.30
CA MET A 132 -2.18 17.76 2.73
C MET A 132 -3.31 17.71 3.76
N ASN A 133 -3.17 16.87 4.79
CA ASN A 133 -4.13 16.76 5.89
C ASN A 133 -3.88 17.81 7.02
N GLY A 134 -2.99 18.79 6.81
CA GLY A 134 -2.73 19.87 7.76
C GLY A 134 -1.72 19.53 8.87
N VAL A 135 -0.94 18.46 8.71
CA VAL A 135 0.12 18.12 9.68
C VAL A 135 1.32 19.04 9.47
N GLU A 136 1.70 19.79 10.50
CA GLU A 136 2.82 20.74 10.46
C GLU A 136 4.18 20.10 10.76
N SER A 137 4.21 19.04 11.57
CA SER A 137 5.46 18.37 11.96
C SER A 137 5.31 16.85 12.01
N ILE A 138 6.35 16.16 11.53
CA ILE A 138 6.42 14.69 11.52
C ILE A 138 7.73 14.32 12.21
N ILE A 139 7.63 13.66 13.36
CA ILE A 139 8.78 13.13 14.10
C ILE A 139 8.93 11.66 13.73
N MET A 140 10.13 11.28 13.27
CA MET A 140 10.40 9.93 12.79
C MET A 140 11.57 9.32 13.54
N GLY A 141 11.32 8.24 14.27
CA GLY A 141 12.37 7.39 14.84
C GLY A 141 12.70 6.28 13.87
N MET A 142 13.93 6.25 13.34
CA MET A 142 14.40 5.18 12.46
C MET A 142 15.55 4.42 13.14
N PRO A 143 15.57 3.07 13.08
CA PRO A 143 16.74 2.31 13.53
C PRO A 143 17.93 2.59 12.62
N HIS A 144 19.14 2.36 13.14
CA HIS A 144 20.43 2.69 12.51
C HIS A 144 20.60 2.19 11.05
N ARG A 145 19.82 1.19 10.64
CA ARG A 145 19.88 0.55 9.31
C ARG A 145 19.18 1.35 8.21
N TYR A 146 18.28 2.27 8.57
CA TYR A 146 17.56 3.15 7.64
C TYR A 146 17.94 4.62 7.83
N CYS A 147 18.95 4.86 8.66
CA CYS A 147 19.47 6.18 8.97
C CYS A 147 20.57 6.50 7.95
N TYR A 148 20.21 7.17 6.86
CA TYR A 148 21.19 7.98 6.15
C TYR A 148 21.50 9.14 7.09
N HIS A 149 22.67 9.11 7.72
CA HIS A 149 23.21 10.13 8.61
C HIS A 149 22.84 10.01 10.11
N GLY A 150 23.83 9.59 10.90
CA GLY A 150 23.88 9.99 12.30
C GLY A 150 23.83 11.52 12.40
N ASN A 151 22.88 12.03 13.19
CA ASN A 151 22.82 13.41 13.68
C ASN A 151 22.94 14.52 12.61
N ALA A 152 21.87 14.78 11.87
CA ALA A 152 21.67 16.08 11.21
C ALA A 152 20.41 16.74 11.75
N ASN A 153 20.58 17.62 12.74
CA ASN A 153 19.59 18.59 13.18
C ASN A 153 19.10 19.41 11.97
N HIS A 154 17.98 19.02 11.37
CA HIS A 154 17.25 19.89 10.45
C HIS A 154 16.41 20.86 11.28
N ARG A 155 17.03 21.97 11.72
CA ARG A 155 16.28 23.20 11.98
C ARG A 155 15.96 23.80 10.62
N LEU A 156 14.67 23.91 10.30
CA LEU A 156 14.21 24.73 9.19
C LEU A 156 14.67 26.18 9.44
N PRO A 157 15.32 26.86 8.49
CA PRO A 157 15.61 28.28 8.63
C PRO A 157 14.29 29.05 8.55
N HIS A 158 13.96 29.74 9.63
CA HIS A 158 12.99 30.83 9.63
C HIS A 158 13.65 32.05 8.99
N THR A 159 13.10 32.52 7.88
CA THR A 159 13.13 33.92 7.43
C THR A 159 11.79 34.22 6.80
#